data_AF-A0A3Q3DQZ1-F1
#
_entry.id   AF-A0A3Q3DQZ1-F1
#
_cell.length_a   1.000
_cell.length_b   1.000
_cell.length_c   1.000
_cell.angle_alpha   90.00
_cell.angle_beta   90.00
_cell.angle_gamma   90.00
#
_symmetry.space_group_name_H-M   'P 1'
#
loop_
_entity.id
_entity.type
_entity.pdbx_description
1 polymer ?
#
loop_
_entity_poly.entity_id
_entity_poly.type
_entity_poly.pdbx_seq_one_letter_code
_entity_poly.pdbx_strand_id
1 'polypeptide(L)'
;MRTAEVAVVMVMLYTSMAHSDVKPQRDFNLQRFAGRWYRVGLAYDSPSFVQYRDKLRVSLGVVTAQASGNVNLTMWDATPAGCRSKMYYYEKTNIPGQFTYFSTRHNMVKDITVVETNYNEYALVLKHKVFHREYTQVALYGRTPRVRVEVIQKFKAFALSRGFPREAILTPPPADNCPPSPSG
;
A
#
# COMPACT_ATOMS: atom_id res chain seq x y z
N MET A 1 9.75 -66.26 -3.85
CA MET A 1 10.29 -64.88 -3.92
C MET A 1 9.38 -64.03 -4.79
N ARG A 2 8.61 -63.13 -4.19
CA ARG A 2 7.85 -62.08 -4.89
C ARG A 2 7.97 -60.83 -4.04
N THR A 3 8.80 -59.89 -4.46
CA THR A 3 8.89 -58.55 -3.87
C THR A 3 7.76 -57.71 -4.45
N ALA A 4 6.88 -57.22 -3.58
CA ALA A 4 5.86 -56.25 -3.94
C ALA A 4 6.45 -54.85 -3.67
N GLU A 5 6.65 -54.06 -4.74
CA GLU A 5 7.07 -52.68 -4.61
C GLU A 5 5.85 -51.80 -4.29
N VAL A 6 5.91 -51.09 -3.16
CA VAL A 6 4.90 -50.11 -2.77
C VAL A 6 5.34 -48.76 -3.32
N ALA A 7 4.69 -48.31 -4.40
CA ALA A 7 4.87 -46.97 -4.94
C ALA A 7 4.19 -45.93 -4.02
N VAL A 8 4.98 -45.11 -3.33
CA VAL A 8 4.49 -43.98 -2.54
C VAL A 8 4.26 -42.80 -3.47
N VAL A 9 3.00 -42.52 -3.81
CA VAL A 9 2.61 -41.33 -4.57
C VAL A 9 2.51 -40.15 -3.61
N MET A 10 3.54 -39.30 -3.57
CA MET A 10 3.50 -38.02 -2.86
C MET A 10 2.62 -37.03 -3.63
N VAL A 11 1.37 -36.89 -3.17
CA VAL A 11 0.48 -35.82 -3.64
C VAL A 11 1.00 -34.49 -3.10
N MET A 12 1.79 -33.80 -3.89
CA MET A 12 2.14 -32.40 -3.66
C MET A 12 0.87 -31.58 -3.85
N LEU A 13 0.15 -31.34 -2.75
CA LEU A 13 -0.93 -30.37 -2.68
C LEU A 13 -0.32 -28.99 -2.96
N TYR A 14 -0.31 -28.59 -4.22
CA TYR A 14 -0.13 -27.20 -4.60
C TYR A 14 -1.33 -26.44 -4.03
N THR A 15 -1.18 -25.93 -2.82
CA THR A 15 -2.08 -24.90 -2.30
C THR A 15 -1.91 -23.69 -3.21
N SER A 16 -2.70 -23.60 -4.26
CA SER A 16 -2.91 -22.34 -4.96
C SER A 16 -3.34 -21.36 -3.89
N MET A 17 -2.49 -20.38 -3.55
CA MET A 17 -2.91 -19.24 -2.76
C MET A 17 -4.02 -18.58 -3.57
N ALA A 18 -5.27 -18.91 -3.25
CA ALA A 18 -6.42 -18.19 -3.75
C ALA A 18 -6.30 -16.80 -3.11
N HIS A 19 -5.60 -15.89 -3.79
CA HIS A 19 -5.59 -14.48 -3.44
C HIS A 19 -7.02 -14.01 -3.59
N SER A 20 -7.80 -14.06 -2.50
CA SER A 20 -9.16 -13.53 -2.43
C SER A 20 -9.16 -12.14 -3.06
N ASP A 21 -10.08 -11.91 -4.00
CA ASP A 21 -10.20 -10.61 -4.65
C ASP A 21 -10.48 -9.55 -3.58
N VAL A 22 -9.60 -8.57 -3.49
CA VAL A 22 -9.66 -7.56 -2.42
C VAL A 22 -10.72 -6.55 -2.80
N LYS A 23 -11.80 -6.53 -2.01
CA LYS A 23 -12.89 -5.58 -2.20
C LYS A 23 -12.55 -4.23 -1.57
N PRO A 24 -12.99 -3.11 -2.16
CA PRO A 24 -12.84 -1.79 -1.56
C PRO A 24 -13.70 -1.65 -0.30
N GLN A 25 -13.36 -0.65 0.51
CA GLN A 25 -14.14 -0.17 1.65
C GLN A 25 -15.60 0.00 1.24
N ARG A 26 -16.50 -0.65 1.98
CA ARG A 26 -17.94 -0.51 1.77
C ARG A 26 -18.37 0.95 1.94
N ASP A 27 -19.24 1.41 1.06
CA ASP A 27 -19.81 2.76 1.05
C ASP A 27 -18.73 3.85 1.09
N PHE A 28 -17.64 3.65 0.32
CA PHE A 28 -16.51 4.56 0.26
C PHE A 28 -16.95 5.98 -0.12
N ASN A 29 -16.64 6.95 0.75
CA ASN A 29 -16.91 8.36 0.52
C ASN A 29 -15.62 9.13 0.26
N LEU A 30 -15.42 9.57 -0.99
CA LEU A 30 -14.22 10.27 -1.40
C LEU A 30 -14.03 11.62 -0.68
N GLN A 31 -15.11 12.37 -0.42
CA GLN A 31 -15.03 13.67 0.24
C GLN A 31 -14.54 13.54 1.68
N ARG A 32 -15.00 12.51 2.40
CA ARG A 32 -14.49 12.19 3.75
C ARG A 32 -13.05 11.68 3.73
N PHE A 33 -12.65 11.01 2.64
CA PHE A 33 -11.29 10.50 2.47
C PHE A 33 -10.28 11.59 2.09
N ALA A 34 -10.72 12.73 1.56
CA ALA A 34 -9.86 13.83 1.19
C ALA A 34 -9.06 14.41 2.38
N GLY A 35 -8.07 15.23 2.05
CA GLY A 35 -7.21 15.92 3.02
C GLY A 35 -5.89 15.19 3.30
N ARG A 36 -5.31 15.51 4.45
CA ARG A 36 -3.96 15.08 4.84
C ARG A 36 -3.94 13.64 5.34
N TRP A 37 -2.92 12.89 4.93
CA TRP A 37 -2.62 11.53 5.34
C TRP A 37 -1.11 11.32 5.46
N TYR A 38 -0.67 10.60 6.47
CA TYR A 38 0.72 10.20 6.65
C TYR A 38 0.87 8.73 6.27
N ARG A 39 1.76 8.40 5.33
CA ARG A 39 2.10 7.00 5.03
C ARG A 39 3.03 6.47 6.11
N VAL A 40 2.44 5.76 7.07
CA VAL A 40 3.12 5.26 8.28
C VAL A 40 3.49 3.78 8.23
N GLY A 41 3.02 3.07 7.19
CA GLY A 41 3.43 1.69 6.93
C GLY A 41 3.48 1.37 5.45
N LEU A 42 4.43 0.51 5.06
CA LEU A 42 4.64 0.08 3.68
C LEU A 42 4.98 -1.41 3.65
N ALA A 43 4.32 -2.16 2.78
CA ALA A 43 4.72 -3.50 2.39
C ALA A 43 5.02 -3.51 0.89
N TYR A 44 6.27 -3.81 0.53
CA TYR A 44 6.70 -3.83 -0.86
C TYR A 44 7.84 -4.83 -1.08
N ASP A 45 7.59 -5.89 -1.85
CA ASP A 45 8.57 -6.97 -2.08
C ASP A 45 9.36 -6.71 -3.37
N SER A 46 10.26 -5.73 -3.32
CA SER A 46 11.26 -5.50 -4.36
C SER A 46 12.68 -5.58 -3.78
N PRO A 47 13.68 -6.07 -4.53
CA PRO A 47 15.07 -6.13 -4.06
C PRO A 47 15.58 -4.78 -3.54
N SER A 48 15.24 -3.71 -4.25
CA SER A 48 15.59 -2.34 -3.87
C SER A 48 14.88 -1.86 -2.60
N PHE A 49 13.66 -2.32 -2.32
CA PHE A 49 12.95 -1.90 -1.12
C PHE A 49 13.65 -2.39 0.13
N VAL A 50 13.97 -3.69 0.19
CA VAL A 50 14.63 -4.29 1.36
C VAL A 50 16.00 -3.64 1.59
N GLN A 51 16.77 -3.39 0.53
CA GLN A 51 18.08 -2.75 0.61
C GLN A 51 18.04 -1.31 1.13
N TYR A 52 16.99 -0.54 0.82
CA TYR A 52 16.92 0.90 1.17
C TYR A 52 15.89 1.22 2.25
N ARG A 53 15.29 0.22 2.89
CA ARG A 53 14.19 0.40 3.85
C ARG A 53 14.55 1.31 5.02
N ASP A 54 15.79 1.27 5.49
CA ASP A 54 16.26 2.08 6.63
C ASP A 54 16.38 3.58 6.31
N LYS A 55 16.37 3.93 5.02
CA LYS A 55 16.35 5.32 4.54
C LYS A 55 14.92 5.88 4.44
N LEU A 56 13.91 5.02 4.52
CA LEU A 56 12.52 5.46 4.42
C LEU A 56 12.09 6.17 5.70
N ARG A 57 11.28 7.21 5.52
CA ARG A 57 10.63 7.97 6.59
C ARG A 57 9.13 8.02 6.31
N VAL A 58 8.34 8.32 7.33
CA VAL A 58 6.92 8.65 7.15
C VAL A 58 6.81 9.80 6.14
N SER A 59 5.95 9.63 5.13
CA SER A 59 5.69 10.68 4.14
C SER A 59 4.30 11.28 4.29
N LEU A 60 4.16 12.56 3.95
CA LEU A 60 2.86 13.23 3.93
C LEU A 60 2.25 13.11 2.54
N GLY A 61 0.96 12.80 2.49
CA GLY A 61 0.11 12.88 1.31
C GLY A 61 -1.04 13.87 1.53
N VAL A 62 -1.39 14.64 0.52
CA VAL A 62 -2.62 15.42 0.47
C VAL A 62 -3.48 14.91 -0.66
N VAL A 63 -4.66 14.39 -0.31
CA VAL A 63 -5.67 13.90 -1.24
C VAL A 63 -6.64 15.02 -1.57
N THR A 64 -6.71 15.41 -2.83
CA THR A 64 -7.67 16.41 -3.33
C THR A 64 -8.68 15.71 -4.23
N ALA A 65 -9.94 15.70 -3.79
CA ALA A 65 -11.05 15.19 -4.58
C ALA A 65 -11.44 16.19 -5.67
N GLN A 66 -11.61 15.70 -6.90
CA GLN A 66 -12.10 16.51 -8.02
C GLN A 66 -13.61 16.33 -8.21
N ALA A 67 -14.27 17.32 -8.79
CA ALA A 67 -15.71 17.25 -9.11
C ALA A 67 -16.06 16.08 -10.05
N SER A 68 -15.12 15.66 -10.89
CA SER A 68 -15.25 14.49 -11.77
C SER A 68 -15.30 13.15 -11.02
N GLY A 69 -14.85 13.13 -9.75
CA GLY A 69 -14.60 11.94 -8.94
C GLY A 69 -13.16 11.42 -9.02
N ASN A 70 -12.32 12.02 -9.87
CA ASN A 70 -10.88 11.76 -9.89
C ASN A 70 -10.19 12.34 -8.65
N VAL A 71 -8.94 11.93 -8.44
CA VAL A 71 -8.16 12.32 -7.27
C VAL A 71 -6.77 12.79 -7.68
N ASN A 72 -6.35 13.93 -7.14
CA ASN A 72 -4.95 14.33 -7.14
C ASN A 72 -4.35 13.99 -5.77
N LEU A 73 -3.20 13.32 -5.78
CA LEU A 73 -2.42 13.06 -4.57
C LEU A 73 -1.06 13.72 -4.69
N THR A 74 -0.78 14.68 -3.83
CA THR A 74 0.58 15.21 -3.68
C THR A 74 1.25 14.54 -2.51
N MET A 75 2.37 13.87 -2.75
CA MET A 75 3.21 13.24 -1.72
C MET A 75 4.46 14.07 -1.48
N TRP A 76 4.89 14.16 -0.23
CA TRP A 76 6.18 14.71 0.20
C TRP A 76 6.97 13.62 0.91
N ASP A 77 8.10 13.23 0.32
CA ASP A 77 8.99 12.19 0.84
C ASP A 77 10.33 12.83 1.27
N ALA A 78 10.82 12.46 2.45
CA ALA A 78 12.15 12.85 2.90
C ALA A 78 13.20 12.00 2.18
N THR A 79 14.18 12.65 1.55
CA THR A 79 15.28 12.00 0.83
C THR A 79 16.64 12.52 1.35
N PRO A 80 17.76 11.84 1.06
CA PRO A 80 19.09 12.36 1.37
C PRO A 80 19.36 13.74 0.75
N ALA A 81 18.69 14.09 -0.35
CA ALA A 81 18.80 15.38 -1.03
C ALA A 81 17.75 16.41 -0.57
N GLY A 82 17.12 16.19 0.60
CA GLY A 82 16.05 17.03 1.15
C GLY A 82 14.64 16.50 0.90
N CYS A 83 13.63 17.28 1.29
CA CYS A 83 12.23 16.93 1.08
C CYS A 83 11.85 17.11 -0.40
N ARG A 84 11.30 16.07 -1.03
CA ARG A 84 10.87 16.08 -2.43
C ARG A 84 9.38 15.86 -2.51
N SER A 85 8.71 16.59 -3.40
CA SER A 85 7.29 16.40 -3.68
C SER A 85 7.06 15.69 -5.02
N LYS A 86 5.98 14.92 -5.08
CA LYS A 86 5.50 14.29 -6.32
C LYS A 86 3.99 14.24 -6.34
N MET A 87 3.40 14.67 -7.44
CA MET A 87 1.96 14.59 -7.68
C MET A 87 1.62 13.33 -8.48
N TYR A 88 0.53 12.68 -8.11
CA TYR A 88 -0.06 11.53 -8.78
C TYR A 88 -1.50 11.87 -9.17
N TYR A 89 -1.87 11.47 -10.39
CA TYR A 89 -3.21 11.63 -10.92
C TYR A 89 -3.90 10.27 -10.90
N TYR A 90 -5.00 10.20 -10.18
CA TYR A 90 -5.80 9.00 -10.01
C TYR A 90 -7.15 9.19 -10.70
N GLU A 91 -7.45 8.26 -11.60
CA GLU A 91 -8.72 8.24 -12.33
C GLU A 91 -9.71 7.35 -11.58
N LYS A 92 -10.96 7.82 -11.48
CA LYS A 92 -12.02 7.01 -10.89
C LYS A 92 -12.31 5.79 -11.74
N THR A 93 -12.81 4.74 -11.09
CA THR A 93 -13.45 3.61 -11.78
C THR A 93 -14.96 3.65 -11.53
N ASN A 94 -15.69 2.66 -12.07
CA ASN A 94 -17.11 2.48 -11.77
C ASN A 94 -17.36 1.95 -10.34
N ILE A 95 -16.30 1.59 -9.61
CA ILE A 95 -16.39 1.03 -8.25
C ILE A 95 -15.83 2.06 -7.25
N PRO A 96 -16.65 2.60 -6.34
CA PRO A 96 -16.18 3.51 -5.30
C PRO A 96 -15.03 2.92 -4.47
N GLY A 97 -13.99 3.71 -4.23
CA GLY A 97 -12.79 3.27 -3.51
C GLY A 97 -11.77 2.54 -4.38
N GLN A 98 -12.06 2.32 -5.68
CA GLN A 98 -11.11 1.86 -6.67
C GLN A 98 -10.75 2.96 -7.67
N PHE A 99 -9.45 3.09 -7.92
CA PHE A 99 -8.86 4.07 -8.82
C PHE A 99 -7.80 3.42 -9.69
N THR A 100 -7.45 4.07 -10.80
CA THR A 100 -6.30 3.71 -11.62
C THR A 100 -5.32 4.87 -11.70
N TYR A 101 -4.03 4.57 -11.93
CA TYR A 101 -3.04 5.57 -12.27
C TYR A 101 -1.95 5.00 -13.16
N PHE A 102 -1.33 5.85 -13.96
CA PHE A 102 -0.14 5.47 -14.71
C PHE A 102 1.11 5.59 -13.83
N SER A 103 1.77 4.45 -13.59
CA SER A 103 3.00 4.38 -12.82
C SER A 103 4.21 4.64 -13.73
N THR A 104 4.71 5.86 -13.76
CA THR A 104 5.93 6.21 -14.55
C THR A 104 7.13 5.33 -14.22
N ARG A 105 7.30 4.90 -12.96
CA ARG A 105 8.40 4.01 -12.54
C ARG A 105 8.35 2.62 -13.18
N HIS A 106 7.16 2.11 -13.47
CA HIS A 106 6.96 0.74 -13.97
C HIS A 106 6.40 0.74 -15.40
N ASN A 107 6.23 1.91 -16.00
CA ASN A 107 5.66 2.11 -17.33
C ASN A 107 4.34 1.34 -17.57
N MET A 108 3.43 1.35 -16.59
CA MET A 108 2.15 0.64 -16.67
C MET A 108 1.05 1.29 -15.85
N VAL A 109 -0.20 1.04 -16.23
CA VAL A 109 -1.38 1.38 -15.43
C VAL A 109 -1.48 0.42 -14.25
N LYS A 110 -1.74 0.96 -13.07
CA LYS A 110 -1.98 0.18 -11.84
C LYS A 110 -3.31 0.57 -11.24
N ASP A 111 -4.04 -0.42 -10.73
CA ASP A 111 -5.19 -0.20 -9.87
C ASP A 111 -4.75 0.15 -8.44
N ILE A 112 -5.59 0.89 -7.74
CA ILE A 112 -5.51 1.16 -6.31
C ILE A 112 -6.87 0.88 -5.71
N THR A 113 -6.87 0.16 -4.60
CA THR A 113 -8.07 -0.14 -3.81
C THR A 113 -7.87 0.39 -2.40
N VAL A 114 -8.74 1.30 -1.96
CA VAL A 114 -8.88 1.64 -0.53
C VAL A 114 -9.59 0.46 0.12
N VAL A 115 -8.84 -0.41 0.78
CA VAL A 115 -9.33 -1.68 1.34
C VAL A 115 -10.21 -1.43 2.56
N GLU A 116 -9.73 -0.55 3.44
CA GLU A 116 -10.40 -0.26 4.70
C GLU A 116 -10.05 1.15 5.16
N THR A 117 -11.02 1.91 5.64
CA THR A 117 -10.76 3.19 6.31
C THR A 117 -11.91 3.58 7.23
N ASN A 118 -11.58 4.16 8.38
CA ASN A 118 -12.55 4.85 9.23
C ASN A 118 -12.57 6.37 8.97
N TYR A 119 -11.89 6.82 7.91
CA TYR A 119 -11.73 8.22 7.44
C TYR A 119 -10.97 9.15 8.38
N ASN A 120 -11.03 8.93 9.69
CA ASN A 120 -10.59 9.87 10.71
C ASN A 120 -9.28 9.47 11.40
N GLU A 121 -8.88 8.20 11.32
CA GLU A 121 -7.67 7.72 11.99
C GLU A 121 -6.72 7.03 11.02
N TYR A 122 -7.20 6.11 10.18
CA TYR A 122 -6.35 5.34 9.27
C TYR A 122 -7.03 4.93 7.96
N ALA A 123 -6.21 4.50 7.01
CA ALA A 123 -6.61 3.80 5.81
C ALA A 123 -5.60 2.73 5.41
N LEU A 124 -6.09 1.56 5.01
CA LEU A 124 -5.32 0.52 4.34
C LEU A 124 -5.57 0.60 2.84
N VAL A 125 -4.50 0.69 2.07
CA VAL A 125 -4.55 0.85 0.62
C VAL A 125 -3.72 -0.26 -0.03
N LEU A 126 -4.32 -0.97 -0.96
CA LEU A 126 -3.65 -1.94 -1.81
C LEU A 126 -3.43 -1.31 -3.19
N LYS A 127 -2.20 -1.39 -3.70
CA LYS A 127 -1.86 -0.99 -5.07
C LYS A 127 -1.53 -2.23 -5.86
N HIS A 128 -2.08 -2.33 -7.06
CA HIS A 128 -1.97 -3.48 -7.95
C HIS A 128 -2.49 -4.77 -7.30
N LYS A 129 -3.81 -4.98 -7.36
CA LYS A 129 -4.51 -6.07 -6.66
C LYS A 129 -4.04 -7.47 -7.07
N VAL A 130 -3.69 -7.62 -8.35
CA VAL A 130 -3.06 -8.83 -8.88
C VAL A 130 -1.71 -8.95 -8.21
N PHE A 131 -1.53 -10.00 -7.41
CA PHE A 131 -0.33 -10.14 -6.59
C PHE A 131 0.88 -10.47 -7.47
N HIS A 132 1.63 -9.42 -7.82
CA HIS A 132 2.93 -9.50 -8.46
C HIS A 132 3.93 -8.83 -7.53
N ARG A 133 4.85 -9.60 -6.92
CA ARG A 133 5.75 -9.15 -5.83
C ARG A 133 6.40 -7.79 -6.10
N GLU A 134 6.92 -7.61 -7.31
CA GLU A 134 7.59 -6.37 -7.73
C GLU A 134 6.65 -5.15 -7.91
N TYR A 135 5.35 -5.36 -8.07
CA TYR A 135 4.40 -4.30 -8.43
C TYR A 135 3.34 -4.03 -7.38
N THR A 136 2.96 -5.04 -6.61
CA THR A 136 1.95 -4.97 -5.57
C THR A 136 2.50 -4.31 -4.32
N GLN A 137 1.71 -3.44 -3.70
CA GLN A 137 2.08 -2.73 -2.48
C GLN A 137 0.90 -2.66 -1.54
N VAL A 138 1.16 -2.81 -0.23
CA VAL A 138 0.20 -2.40 0.81
C VAL A 138 0.76 -1.15 1.48
N ALA A 139 -0.07 -0.14 1.65
CA ALA A 139 0.28 1.06 2.41
C ALA A 139 -0.72 1.28 3.55
N LEU A 140 -0.18 1.58 4.73
CA LEU A 140 -0.96 2.09 5.85
C LEU A 140 -0.80 3.61 5.89
N TYR A 141 -1.93 4.29 5.86
CA TYR A 141 -2.03 5.73 6.05
C TYR A 141 -2.67 6.04 7.40
N GLY A 142 -2.17 7.05 8.10
CA GLY A 142 -2.74 7.59 9.33
C GLY A 142 -3.09 9.07 9.17
N ARG A 143 -4.09 9.59 9.89
CA ARG A 143 -4.30 11.05 9.96
C ARG A 143 -3.19 11.77 10.74
N THR A 144 -2.43 11.03 11.53
CA THR A 144 -1.25 11.47 12.28
C THR A 144 -0.02 10.64 11.91
N PRO A 145 1.21 11.14 12.14
CA PRO A 145 2.45 10.39 11.89
C PRO A 145 2.63 9.14 12.76
N ARG A 146 1.85 9.02 13.84
CA ARG A 146 1.83 7.87 14.74
C ARG A 146 0.40 7.39 14.88
N VAL A 147 0.16 6.10 14.69
CA VAL A 147 -1.14 5.46 14.83
C VAL A 147 -1.10 4.42 15.93
N ARG A 148 -2.26 3.96 16.39
CA ARG A 148 -2.36 2.97 17.48
C ARG A 148 -1.76 1.63 17.07
N VAL A 149 -1.30 0.87 18.06
CA VAL A 149 -0.63 -0.43 17.84
C VAL A 149 -1.56 -1.42 17.14
N GLU A 150 -2.85 -1.41 17.46
CA GLU A 150 -3.85 -2.32 16.86
C GLU A 150 -3.98 -2.07 15.35
N VAL A 151 -3.90 -0.81 14.92
CA VAL A 151 -3.92 -0.42 13.50
C VAL A 151 -2.65 -0.91 12.79
N ILE A 152 -1.49 -0.81 13.45
CA ILE A 152 -0.22 -1.34 12.92
C ILE A 152 -0.30 -2.86 12.78
N GLN A 153 -0.83 -3.57 13.77
CA GLN A 153 -0.98 -5.02 13.70
C GLN A 153 -1.94 -5.43 12.59
N LYS A 154 -3.06 -4.70 12.41
CA LYS A 154 -3.98 -4.91 11.29
C LYS A 154 -3.28 -4.78 9.94
N PHE A 155 -2.49 -3.72 9.75
CA PHE A 155 -1.68 -3.55 8.54
C PHE A 155 -0.72 -4.72 8.30
N LYS A 156 0.04 -5.14 9.32
CA LYS A 156 1.00 -6.24 9.21
C LYS A 156 0.30 -7.55 8.90
N ALA A 157 -0.81 -7.86 9.57
CA ALA A 157 -1.61 -9.05 9.32
C ALA A 157 -2.16 -9.06 7.88
N PHE A 158 -2.67 -7.93 7.41
CA PHE A 158 -3.15 -7.82 6.02
C PHE A 158 -2.01 -8.03 5.02
N ALA A 159 -0.85 -7.39 5.19
CA ALA A 159 0.30 -7.59 4.31
C ALA A 159 0.79 -9.06 4.30
N LEU A 160 0.88 -9.70 5.47
CA LEU A 160 1.24 -11.12 5.57
C LEU A 160 0.22 -12.01 4.86
N SER A 161 -1.09 -11.73 5.00
CA SER A 161 -2.15 -12.50 4.33
C SER A 161 -2.09 -12.40 2.80
N ARG A 162 -1.46 -11.34 2.26
CA ARG A 162 -1.22 -11.18 0.83
C ARG A 162 0.05 -11.89 0.34
N GLY A 163 0.87 -12.42 1.25
CA GLY A 163 2.10 -13.12 0.91
C GLY A 163 3.36 -12.25 0.93
N PHE A 164 3.31 -11.04 1.50
CA PHE A 164 4.53 -10.25 1.72
C PHE A 164 5.35 -10.88 2.85
N PRO A 165 6.66 -11.07 2.68
CA PRO A 165 7.52 -11.55 3.75
C PRO A 165 7.74 -10.44 4.80
N ARG A 166 8.15 -10.80 6.03
CA ARG A 166 8.21 -9.86 7.16
C ARG A 166 9.19 -8.72 6.92
N GLU A 167 10.31 -9.00 6.28
CA GLU A 167 11.36 -8.06 5.89
C GLU A 167 10.87 -7.01 4.88
N ALA A 168 9.88 -7.36 4.04
CA ALA A 168 9.25 -6.46 3.09
C ALA A 168 8.19 -5.56 3.75
N ILE A 169 7.90 -5.71 5.05
CA ILE A 169 6.91 -4.93 5.80
C ILE A 169 7.63 -3.97 6.75
N LEU A 170 7.39 -2.67 6.61
CA LEU A 170 8.06 -1.62 7.37
C LEU A 170 7.07 -0.62 7.95
N THR A 171 7.32 -0.19 9.19
CA THR A 171 6.77 1.04 9.79
C THR A 171 7.94 2.01 10.02
N PRO A 172 8.19 2.96 9.10
CA PRO A 172 9.36 3.82 9.19
C PRO A 172 9.21 4.86 10.31
N PRO A 173 10.33 5.42 10.83
CA PRO A 173 10.27 6.52 11.77
C PRO A 173 9.73 7.81 11.11
N PRO A 174 9.23 8.78 11.91
CA PRO A 174 8.80 10.08 11.42
C PRO A 174 9.90 10.82 10.62
N ALA A 175 9.49 11.70 9.71
CA ALA A 175 10.40 12.66 9.09
C ALA A 175 10.43 13.94 9.93
N ASP A 176 11.63 14.43 10.26
CA ASP A 176 11.77 15.65 11.07
C ASP A 176 11.46 16.91 10.26
N ASN A 177 11.85 16.97 8.99
CA ASN A 177 11.82 18.17 8.15
C ASN A 177 11.11 17.95 6.79
N CYS A 178 9.99 17.21 6.75
CA CYS A 178 9.22 16.98 5.53
C CYS A 178 7.73 16.68 5.85
N PRO A 179 6.76 17.46 5.33
CA PRO A 179 6.88 18.52 4.32
C PRO A 179 7.69 19.72 4.83
N PRO A 180 8.28 20.53 3.94
CA PRO A 180 8.87 21.79 4.38
C PRO A 180 7.76 22.68 4.95
N SER A 181 8.10 23.51 5.92
CA SER A 181 7.19 24.58 6.37
C SER A 181 6.73 25.38 5.15
N PRO A 182 5.47 25.86 5.12
CA PRO A 182 5.06 26.80 4.09
C PRO A 182 6.06 27.94 4.09
N SER A 183 6.73 28.19 2.97
CA SER A 183 7.40 29.47 2.75
C SER A 183 6.29 30.52 2.81
N GLY A 184 6.32 31.33 3.88
CA GLY A 184 5.40 32.45 4.05
C GLY A 184 5.50 33.46 2.93
#